data_AF-A0A2E1E8P3-F1
#
_entry.id   AF-A0A2E1E8P3-F1
#
_cell.length_a   1.000
_cell.length_b   1.000
_cell.length_c   1.000
_cell.angle_alpha   90.00
_cell.angle_beta   90.00
_cell.angle_gamma   90.00
#
_symmetry.space_group_name_H-M   'P 1'
#
loop_
_entity.id
_entity.type
_entity.pdbx_description
1 polymer ?
#
loop_
_entity_poly.entity_id
_entity_poly.type
_entity_poly.pdbx_seq_one_letter_code
_entity_poly.pdbx_strand_id
1 'polypeptide(L)'
;LSLPILINSSDNIETTGIPSQNLNGKGAVFLLDSGSESDTRPMISLFMENMRNENFNLMMRDEFIKYSDFCIENFLKADMKSLFYNLKMLSGIVLKNFTPMIPNSFRDLWKKGIDSNLYYLKLCGSGGGGYFLGFTRDYERTKKVLKKYNLELVYNF
;
A
#
# COMPACT_ATOMS: atom_id res chain seq x y z
N LEU A 1 17.72 -2.56 19.82
CA LEU A 1 17.79 -2.57 18.35
C LEU A 1 16.43 -3.04 17.83
N SER A 2 15.72 -2.18 17.10
CA SER A 2 14.49 -2.58 16.41
C SER A 2 14.90 -3.27 15.12
N LEU A 3 14.89 -4.61 15.10
CA LEU A 3 15.26 -5.42 13.94
C LEU A 3 14.04 -5.64 13.04
N PRO A 4 14.17 -5.51 11.71
CA PRO A 4 13.10 -5.91 10.80
C PRO A 4 12.82 -7.41 10.91
N ILE A 5 11.53 -7.76 10.85
CA ILE A 5 11.06 -9.15 10.87
C ILE A 5 10.30 -9.46 9.58
N LEU A 6 10.54 -10.65 9.04
CA LEU A 6 9.75 -11.26 7.99
C LEU A 6 8.86 -12.32 8.62
N ILE A 7 7.55 -12.15 8.47
CA ILE A 7 6.55 -13.08 9.00
C ILE A 7 6.03 -13.90 7.83
N ASN A 8 6.48 -15.15 7.73
CA ASN A 8 5.99 -16.10 6.71
C ASN A 8 4.71 -16.79 7.19
N SER A 9 4.61 -17.09 8.50
CA SER A 9 3.43 -17.65 9.16
C SER A 9 3.45 -17.36 10.67
N SER A 10 2.43 -17.81 11.41
CA SER A 10 2.36 -17.68 12.88
C SER A 10 3.58 -18.24 13.60
N ASP A 11 4.15 -19.32 13.05
CA ASP A 11 5.25 -20.08 13.66
C ASP A 11 6.57 -19.93 12.89
N ASN A 12 6.57 -19.17 11.77
CA ASN A 12 7.76 -18.89 10.99
C ASN A 12 8.00 -17.38 10.91
N ILE A 13 8.79 -16.88 11.87
CA ILE A 13 9.22 -15.49 11.98
C ILE A 13 10.74 -15.45 11.90
N GLU A 14 11.26 -14.70 10.93
CA GLU A 14 12.69 -14.59 10.68
C GLU A 14 13.15 -13.14 10.81
N THR A 15 14.36 -12.92 11.31
CA THR A 15 14.99 -11.60 11.22
C THR A 15 15.48 -11.36 9.80
N THR A 16 15.18 -10.20 9.22
CA THR A 16 15.64 -9.84 7.88
C THR A 16 16.38 -8.50 7.86
N GLY A 17 17.16 -8.27 6.81
CA GLY A 17 17.57 -6.93 6.43
C GLY A 17 16.44 -6.20 5.70
N ILE A 18 16.43 -4.88 5.79
CA ILE A 18 15.76 -4.01 4.82
C ILE A 18 16.84 -3.24 4.05
N PRO A 19 16.58 -2.82 2.81
CA PRO A 19 17.52 -1.95 2.10
C PRO A 19 17.91 -0.75 2.98
N SER A 20 19.17 -0.31 2.89
CA SER A 20 19.62 0.84 3.67
C SER A 20 18.84 2.09 3.27
N GLN A 21 18.44 2.89 4.27
CA GLN A 21 17.83 4.19 3.96
C GLN A 21 18.86 5.08 3.29
N ASN A 22 18.50 5.61 2.13
CA ASN A 22 19.25 6.66 1.49
C ASN A 22 18.59 7.99 1.88
N LEU A 23 19.21 8.72 2.81
CA LEU A 23 18.68 10.03 3.25
C LEU A 23 18.58 11.04 2.10
N ASN A 24 19.39 10.85 1.05
CA ASN A 24 19.37 11.65 -0.17
C ASN A 24 18.58 10.99 -1.31
N GLY A 25 17.89 9.90 -1.01
CA GLY A 25 16.97 9.20 -1.91
C GLY A 25 15.84 10.12 -2.36
N LYS A 26 15.36 9.91 -3.59
CA LYS A 26 14.18 10.61 -4.10
C LYS A 26 12.91 9.81 -3.83
N GLY A 27 13.02 8.50 -3.65
CA GLY A 27 11.88 7.61 -3.48
C GLY A 27 11.50 7.47 -2.02
N ALA A 28 10.21 7.30 -1.74
CA ALA A 28 9.73 7.22 -0.39
C ALA A 28 8.58 6.25 -0.22
N VAL A 29 8.51 5.68 0.99
CA VAL A 29 7.28 5.18 1.59
C VAL A 29 6.75 6.27 2.52
N PHE A 30 5.46 6.59 2.42
CA PHE A 30 4.82 7.63 3.20
C PHE A 30 3.44 7.20 3.68
N LEU A 31 2.96 7.76 4.78
CA LEU A 31 1.55 7.72 5.15
C LEU A 31 0.83 8.92 4.54
N LEU A 32 -0.39 8.69 4.06
CA LEU A 32 -1.30 9.71 3.56
C LEU A 32 -2.54 9.70 4.45
N ASP A 33 -2.75 10.77 5.22
CA ASP A 33 -3.92 10.90 6.08
C ASP A 33 -5.17 11.22 5.26
N SER A 34 -6.23 10.44 5.47
CA SER A 34 -7.53 10.70 4.86
C SER A 34 -8.28 11.87 5.49
N GLY A 35 -7.90 12.28 6.71
CA GLY A 35 -8.57 13.30 7.50
C GLY A 35 -9.90 12.84 8.11
N SER A 36 -10.22 11.55 7.99
CA SER A 36 -11.44 10.93 8.51
C SER A 36 -11.11 9.66 9.27
N GLU A 37 -11.73 9.45 10.43
CA GLU A 37 -11.65 8.17 11.13
C GLU A 37 -12.53 7.11 10.44
N SER A 38 -12.22 5.83 10.68
CA SER A 38 -13.00 4.70 10.17
C SER A 38 -13.31 3.74 11.29
N ASP A 39 -14.58 3.31 11.38
CA ASP A 39 -14.92 2.17 12.21
C ASP A 39 -14.44 0.88 11.53
N THR A 40 -13.55 0.18 12.22
CA THR A 40 -12.97 -1.07 11.74
C THR A 40 -14.02 -2.19 11.63
N ARG A 41 -15.05 -2.19 12.48
CA ARG A 41 -16.05 -3.27 12.52
C ARG A 41 -16.83 -3.39 11.20
N PRO A 42 -17.46 -2.33 10.66
CA PRO A 42 -18.14 -2.39 9.36
C PRO A 42 -17.22 -2.81 8.21
N MET A 43 -15.98 -2.32 8.20
CA MET A 43 -15.01 -2.65 7.14
C MET A 43 -14.61 -4.14 7.16
N ILE A 44 -14.41 -4.71 8.35
CA ILE A 44 -14.16 -6.15 8.50
C ILE A 44 -15.40 -6.94 8.06
N SER A 45 -16.60 -6.58 8.52
CA SER A 45 -17.83 -7.28 8.13
C SER A 45 -18.03 -7.30 6.61
N LEU A 46 -17.84 -6.15 5.97
CA LEU A 46 -17.88 -6.02 4.51
C LEU A 46 -16.82 -6.89 3.82
N PHE A 47 -15.59 -6.89 4.32
CA PHE A 47 -14.53 -7.74 3.76
C PHE A 47 -14.88 -9.22 3.88
N MET A 48 -15.38 -9.66 5.04
CA MET A 48 -15.78 -11.04 5.28
C MET A 48 -16.97 -11.45 4.41
N GLU A 49 -17.90 -10.54 4.14
CA GLU A 49 -18.98 -10.74 3.19
C GLU A 49 -18.45 -10.92 1.76
N ASN A 50 -17.55 -10.04 1.31
CA ASN A 50 -16.90 -10.15 0.00
C ASN A 50 -16.13 -11.47 -0.14
N MET A 51 -15.47 -11.95 0.91
CA MET A 51 -14.75 -13.23 0.91
C MET A 51 -15.64 -14.46 0.67
N ARG A 52 -16.97 -14.35 0.89
CA ARG A 52 -17.94 -15.40 0.54
C ARG A 52 -18.21 -15.46 -0.96
N ASN A 53 -17.92 -14.38 -1.70
CA ASN A 53 -18.00 -14.37 -3.15
C ASN A 53 -16.79 -15.10 -3.74
N GLU A 54 -17.03 -16.14 -4.54
CA GLU A 54 -15.97 -16.95 -5.13
C GLU A 54 -15.00 -16.12 -6.00
N ASN A 55 -15.50 -15.18 -6.79
CA ASN A 55 -14.64 -14.33 -7.63
C ASN A 55 -13.73 -13.43 -6.80
N PHE A 56 -14.24 -12.86 -5.70
CA PHE A 56 -13.42 -12.07 -4.80
C PHE A 56 -12.38 -12.95 -4.07
N ASN A 57 -12.76 -14.15 -3.65
CA ASN A 57 -11.86 -15.12 -3.04
C ASN A 57 -10.72 -15.52 -4.01
N LEU A 58 -11.06 -15.84 -5.26
CA LEU A 58 -10.09 -16.13 -6.32
C LEU A 58 -9.16 -14.94 -6.56
N MET A 59 -9.69 -13.72 -6.69
CA MET A 59 -8.90 -12.49 -6.83
C MET A 59 -7.94 -12.29 -5.64
N MET A 60 -8.40 -12.53 -4.41
CA MET A 60 -7.55 -12.42 -3.23
C MET A 60 -6.36 -13.37 -3.29
N ARG A 61 -6.60 -14.63 -3.64
CA ARG A 61 -5.55 -15.66 -3.69
C ARG A 61 -4.61 -15.46 -4.88
N ASP A 62 -5.16 -15.25 -6.07
CA ASP A 62 -4.42 -15.36 -7.32
C ASP A 62 -3.85 -14.00 -7.77
N GLU A 63 -4.36 -12.88 -7.24
CA GLU A 63 -3.90 -11.53 -7.54
C GLU A 63 -3.38 -10.80 -6.30
N PHE A 64 -4.22 -10.54 -5.29
CA PHE A 64 -3.85 -9.66 -4.17
C PHE A 64 -2.66 -10.19 -3.36
N ILE A 65 -2.71 -11.45 -2.93
CA ILE A 65 -1.63 -12.11 -2.16
C ILE A 65 -0.36 -12.17 -3.02
N LYS A 66 -0.48 -12.66 -4.25
CA LYS A 66 0.64 -12.76 -5.20
C LYS A 66 1.40 -11.43 -5.38
N TYR A 67 0.70 -10.33 -5.66
CA TYR A 67 1.36 -9.03 -5.85
C TYR A 67 1.86 -8.44 -4.55
N SER A 68 1.25 -8.75 -3.40
CA SER A 68 1.76 -8.37 -2.08
C SER A 68 3.09 -9.06 -1.79
N ASP A 69 3.17 -10.38 -2.00
CA ASP A 69 4.40 -11.17 -1.80
C ASP A 69 5.52 -10.69 -2.72
N PHE A 70 5.21 -10.43 -4.00
CA PHE A 70 6.18 -9.82 -4.90
C PHE A 70 6.65 -8.44 -4.46
N CYS A 71 5.79 -7.61 -3.85
CA CYS A 71 6.24 -6.34 -3.29
C CYS A 71 7.22 -6.55 -2.12
N ILE A 72 6.93 -7.50 -1.23
CA ILE A 72 7.81 -7.84 -0.10
C ILE A 72 9.16 -8.34 -0.62
N GLU A 73 9.17 -9.33 -1.50
CA GLU A 73 10.41 -9.89 -2.05
C GLU A 73 11.26 -8.85 -2.78
N ASN A 74 10.64 -8.04 -3.64
CA ASN A 74 11.37 -7.03 -4.40
C ASN A 74 11.90 -5.91 -3.50
N PHE A 75 11.18 -5.56 -2.44
CA PHE A 75 11.66 -4.62 -1.44
C PHE A 75 12.88 -5.19 -0.70
N LEU A 76 12.81 -6.43 -0.20
CA LEU A 76 13.93 -7.08 0.51
C LEU A 76 15.18 -7.24 -0.38
N LYS A 77 14.99 -7.51 -1.67
CA LYS A 77 16.08 -7.65 -2.67
C LYS A 77 16.56 -6.30 -3.24
N ALA A 78 15.99 -5.17 -2.80
CA ALA A 78 16.22 -3.84 -3.37
C ALA A 78 15.96 -3.73 -4.89
N ASP A 79 15.09 -4.58 -5.47
CA ASP A 79 14.66 -4.48 -6.87
C ASP A 79 13.55 -3.43 -7.02
N MET A 80 13.96 -2.17 -7.05
CA MET A 80 13.05 -1.03 -7.17
C MET A 80 12.33 -0.96 -8.52
N LYS A 81 12.83 -1.63 -9.55
CA LYS A 81 12.13 -1.66 -10.84
C LYS A 81 10.90 -2.56 -10.74
N SER A 82 11.10 -3.79 -10.28
CA SER A 82 10.03 -4.77 -10.11
C SER A 82 9.07 -4.41 -8.98
N LEU A 83 9.58 -3.82 -7.89
CA LEU A 83 8.74 -3.34 -6.79
C LEU A 83 7.67 -2.37 -7.28
N PHE A 84 8.05 -1.33 -8.03
CA PHE A 84 7.08 -0.33 -8.51
C PHE A 84 6.16 -0.85 -9.62
N TYR A 85 6.58 -1.85 -10.38
CA TYR A 85 5.67 -2.56 -11.27
C TYR A 85 4.59 -3.30 -10.46
N ASN A 86 4.98 -4.06 -9.44
CA ASN A 86 4.07 -4.84 -8.61
C ASN A 86 3.19 -3.95 -7.71
N LEU A 87 3.72 -2.84 -7.20
CA LEU A 87 2.95 -1.82 -6.47
C LEU A 87 1.85 -1.21 -7.34
N LYS A 88 2.11 -0.95 -8.63
CA LYS A 88 1.08 -0.47 -9.55
C LYS A 88 -0.06 -1.48 -9.68
N MET A 89 0.29 -2.76 -9.86
CA MET A 89 -0.68 -3.84 -9.97
C MET A 89 -1.50 -3.98 -8.68
N LEU A 90 -0.84 -4.05 -7.53
CA LEU A 90 -1.49 -4.12 -6.22
C LEU A 90 -2.41 -2.92 -5.97
N SER A 91 -1.94 -1.70 -6.25
CA SER A 91 -2.72 -0.47 -6.08
C SER A 91 -3.96 -0.46 -6.98
N GLY A 92 -3.85 -0.99 -8.20
CA GLY A 92 -4.99 -1.17 -9.11
C GLY A 92 -5.99 -2.22 -8.64
N ILE A 93 -5.52 -3.35 -8.11
CA ILE A 93 -6.36 -4.39 -7.49
C ILE A 93 -7.14 -3.82 -6.31
N VAL A 94 -6.47 -3.04 -5.45
CA VAL A 94 -7.11 -2.37 -4.32
C VAL A 94 -8.17 -1.38 -4.81
N LEU A 95 -7.82 -0.50 -5.76
CA LEU A 95 -8.78 0.46 -6.30
C LEU A 95 -10.00 -0.23 -6.92
N LYS A 96 -9.82 -1.34 -7.65
CA LYS A 96 -10.91 -2.05 -8.31
C LYS A 96 -11.81 -2.78 -7.32
N ASN A 97 -11.23 -3.62 -6.46
CA ASN A 97 -11.98 -4.60 -5.68
C ASN A 97 -12.32 -4.11 -4.27
N PHE A 98 -11.61 -3.11 -3.76
CA PHE A 98 -11.82 -2.54 -2.43
C PHE A 98 -12.39 -1.13 -2.49
N THR A 99 -12.98 -0.73 -3.62
CA THR A 99 -13.62 0.60 -3.81
C THR A 99 -14.48 1.03 -2.61
N PRO A 100 -15.35 0.18 -2.02
CA PRO A 100 -16.19 0.60 -0.91
C PRO A 100 -15.41 0.89 0.39
N MET A 101 -14.18 0.35 0.51
CA MET A 101 -13.26 0.56 1.63
C MET A 101 -12.29 1.73 1.36
N ILE A 102 -12.47 2.47 0.27
CA ILE A 102 -11.74 3.70 -0.05
C ILE A 102 -12.73 4.87 0.02
N PRO A 103 -12.48 5.89 0.87
CA PRO A 103 -13.30 7.09 0.92
C PRO A 103 -13.49 7.69 -0.48
N ASN A 104 -14.70 8.15 -0.78
CA ASN A 104 -15.05 8.64 -2.11
C ASN A 104 -14.09 9.73 -2.62
N SER A 105 -13.70 10.65 -1.74
CA SER A 105 -12.75 11.75 -2.04
C SER A 105 -11.35 11.27 -2.42
N PHE A 106 -10.99 10.03 -2.08
CA PHE A 106 -9.67 9.45 -2.36
C PHE A 106 -9.65 8.54 -3.59
N ARG A 107 -10.80 8.14 -4.15
CA ARG A 107 -10.83 7.25 -5.33
C ARG A 107 -10.19 7.89 -6.56
N ASP A 108 -10.52 9.15 -6.85
CA ASP A 108 -9.92 9.90 -7.96
C ASP A 108 -8.44 10.18 -7.72
N LEU A 109 -8.07 10.49 -6.47
CA LEU A 109 -6.69 10.68 -6.07
C LEU A 109 -5.88 9.41 -6.28
N TRP A 110 -6.42 8.27 -5.86
CA TRP A 110 -5.80 6.95 -6.03
C TRP A 110 -5.60 6.63 -7.51
N LYS A 111 -6.64 6.83 -8.32
CA LYS A 111 -6.57 6.62 -9.78
C LYS A 111 -5.52 7.52 -10.43
N LYS A 112 -5.46 8.81 -10.06
CA LYS A 112 -4.45 9.76 -10.58
C LYS A 112 -3.03 9.31 -10.27
N GLY A 113 -2.79 8.74 -9.09
CA GLY A 113 -1.48 8.17 -8.74
C GLY A 113 -1.07 7.06 -9.71
N ILE A 114 -1.96 6.10 -9.93
CA ILE A 114 -1.77 4.96 -10.83
C ILE A 114 -1.55 5.42 -12.29
N ASP A 115 -2.42 6.28 -12.80
CA ASP A 115 -2.40 6.72 -14.19
C ASP A 115 -1.12 7.53 -14.50
N SER A 116 -0.70 8.39 -13.56
CA SER A 116 0.51 9.22 -13.72
C SER A 116 1.81 8.47 -13.40
N ASN A 117 1.73 7.28 -12.79
CA ASN A 117 2.85 6.55 -12.19
C ASN A 117 3.65 7.37 -11.16
N LEU A 118 3.04 8.42 -10.59
CA LEU A 118 3.73 9.28 -9.63
C LEU A 118 3.77 8.64 -8.24
N TYR A 119 2.68 8.02 -7.82
CA TYR A 119 2.61 7.30 -6.56
C TYR A 119 1.61 6.15 -6.64
N TYR A 120 1.79 5.15 -5.81
CA TYR A 120 0.87 4.03 -5.64
C TYR A 120 0.44 3.95 -4.18
N LEU A 121 -0.85 3.75 -3.96
CA LEU A 121 -1.44 3.66 -2.62
C LEU A 121 -1.87 2.23 -2.32
N LYS A 122 -1.94 1.93 -1.02
CA LYS A 122 -2.38 0.69 -0.40
C LYS A 122 -3.17 1.03 0.86
N LEU A 123 -4.16 0.20 1.23
CA LEU A 123 -4.86 0.35 2.52
C LEU A 123 -3.87 0.13 3.68
N CYS A 124 -3.93 0.97 4.71
CA CYS A 124 -3.20 0.77 5.96
C CYS A 124 -4.20 0.47 7.08
N GLY A 125 -4.45 -0.82 7.33
CA GLY A 125 -5.50 -1.28 8.23
C GLY A 125 -6.79 -1.64 7.49
N SER A 126 -7.93 -1.41 8.14
CA SER A 126 -9.25 -1.87 7.68
C SER A 126 -9.84 -1.07 6.51
N GLY A 127 -9.31 0.12 6.20
CA GLY A 127 -9.88 1.01 5.16
C GLY A 127 -11.03 1.86 5.69
N GLY A 128 -11.73 2.58 4.81
CA GLY A 128 -12.84 3.49 5.13
C GLY A 128 -12.41 4.87 5.66
N GLY A 129 -11.11 5.08 5.88
CA GLY A 129 -10.53 6.28 6.48
C GLY A 129 -9.14 5.98 7.06
N GLY A 130 -8.70 6.75 8.05
CA GLY A 130 -7.38 6.66 8.65
C GLY A 130 -6.27 7.02 7.66
N TYR A 131 -5.23 6.20 7.63
CA TYR A 131 -4.08 6.40 6.75
C TYR A 131 -4.09 5.44 5.55
N PHE A 132 -3.50 5.88 4.45
CA PHE A 132 -3.06 5.02 3.35
C PHE A 132 -1.55 4.93 3.35
N LEU A 133 -1.02 3.76 2.98
CA LEU A 133 0.42 3.61 2.74
C LEU A 133 0.69 3.94 1.28
N GLY A 134 1.57 4.90 1.05
CA GLY A 134 1.96 5.40 -0.26
C GLY A 134 3.41 5.10 -0.61
N PHE A 135 3.66 4.89 -1.90
CA PHE A 135 4.99 4.62 -2.46
C PHE A 135 5.21 5.54 -3.66
N THR A 136 6.36 6.21 -3.72
CA THR A 136 6.74 7.11 -4.82
C THR A 136 8.22 7.02 -5.14
N ARG A 137 8.59 7.28 -6.40
CA ARG A 137 9.99 7.45 -6.83
C ARG A 137 10.49 8.90 -6.70
N ASP A 138 9.58 9.84 -6.44
CA ASP A 138 9.87 11.28 -6.34
C ASP A 138 8.94 11.90 -5.28
N TYR A 139 9.40 11.86 -4.02
CA TYR A 139 8.63 12.30 -2.87
C TYR A 139 8.34 13.80 -2.91
N GLU A 140 9.28 14.62 -3.37
CA GLU A 140 9.08 16.06 -3.48
C GLU A 140 8.03 16.42 -4.54
N ARG A 141 8.01 15.72 -5.68
CA ARG A 141 6.95 15.89 -6.67
C ARG A 141 5.60 15.37 -6.14
N THR A 142 5.58 14.25 -5.44
CA THR A 142 4.36 13.71 -4.82
C THR A 142 3.78 14.68 -3.79
N LYS A 143 4.61 15.26 -2.91
CA LYS A 143 4.20 16.30 -1.95
C LYS A 143 3.55 17.51 -2.62
N LYS A 144 4.09 17.96 -3.76
CA LYS A 144 3.51 19.09 -4.52
C LYS A 144 2.13 18.78 -5.07
N VAL A 145 1.95 17.57 -5.62
CA VAL A 145 0.65 17.12 -6.16
C VAL A 145 -0.36 16.87 -5.04
N LEU A 146 0.09 16.33 -3.91
CA LEU A 146 -0.73 16.01 -2.74
C LEU A 146 -0.73 17.10 -1.67
N LYS A 147 -0.37 18.35 -2.01
CA LYS A 147 -0.20 19.46 -1.04
C LYS A 147 -1.41 19.80 -0.17
N LYS A 148 -2.59 19.29 -0.53
CA LYS A 148 -3.84 19.47 0.21
C LYS A 148 -4.04 18.42 1.32
N TYR A 149 -3.18 17.42 1.37
CA TYR A 149 -3.25 16.28 2.28
C TYR A 149 -2.03 16.26 3.19
N ASN A 150 -2.18 15.64 4.36
CA ASN A 150 -1.07 15.44 5.28
C ASN A 150 -0.29 14.17 4.90
N LEU A 151 1.01 14.33 4.69
CA LEU A 151 1.92 13.23 4.33
C LEU A 151 2.97 13.08 5.41
N GLU A 152 3.18 11.87 5.89
CA GLU A 152 4.25 11.53 6.84
C GLU A 152 5.27 10.62 6.16
N LEU A 153 6.54 11.02 6.15
CA LEU A 153 7.61 10.20 5.60
C LEU A 153 7.91 9.02 6.53
N VAL A 154 7.83 7.80 6.01
CA VAL A 154 8.12 6.57 6.77
C VAL A 154 9.52 6.06 6.47
N TYR A 155 9.92 6.08 5.20
CA TYR A 155 11.18 5.48 4.73
C TYR A 155 11.62 6.13 3.42
N ASN A 156 12.92 6.39 3.25
CA ASN A 156 13.53 7.03 2.06
C ASN A 156 14.56 6.11 1.40
N PHE A 157 14.58 6.07 0.06
CA PHE A 157 15.47 5.24 -0.77
C PHE A 157 15.88 5.92 -2.10
#